data_AF-A0A376W941-F1
#
_entry.id   AF-A0A376W941-F1
#
_cell.length_a   1.000
_cell.length_b   1.000
_cell.length_c   1.000
_cell.angle_alpha   90.00
_cell.angle_beta   90.00
_cell.angle_gamma   90.00
#
_symmetry.space_group_name_H-M   'P 1'
#
loop_
_entity.id
_entity.type
_entity.pdbx_description
1 polymer ?
#
loop_
_entity_poly.entity_id
_entity_poly.type
_entity_poly.pdbx_seq_one_letter_code
_entity_poly.pdbx_strand_id
1 'polypeptide(L)'
;MIVKRPVSASLARAFFYIVLLSILSTGIALLTLASSLRDAEAINIAGSLRMQSYRLGYDLQSGSPQLNAHRQLFQQALAFTGINQSQRLVCARGSKNPLCASECQLAGDE
;
A
#
# COMPACT_ATOMS: atom_id res chain seq x y z
N MET A 1 50.17 15.89 36.55
CA MET A 1 48.84 16.46 36.86
C MET A 1 47.80 15.73 35.99
N ILE A 2 46.87 14.96 36.58
CA ILE A 2 45.84 14.23 35.81
C ILE A 2 44.52 14.99 35.94
N VAL A 3 43.95 15.40 34.80
CA VAL A 3 42.66 16.09 34.76
C VAL A 3 41.54 15.07 34.88
N LYS A 4 40.77 15.10 35.98
CA LYS A 4 39.71 14.12 36.28
C LYS A 4 38.52 14.14 35.30
N ARG A 5 38.25 15.28 34.65
CA ARG A 5 37.16 15.50 33.70
C ARG A 5 37.59 16.51 32.63
N PRO A 6 38.27 16.08 31.55
CA PRO A 6 38.64 17.01 30.48
C PRO A 6 37.39 17.48 29.72
N VAL A 7 37.33 18.79 29.46
CA VAL A 7 36.20 19.45 28.77
C VAL A 7 35.94 18.81 27.39
N SER A 8 37.00 18.46 26.66
CA SER A 8 36.92 17.78 25.36
C SER A 8 36.18 16.45 25.42
N ALA A 9 36.38 15.66 26.48
CA ALA A 9 35.65 14.39 26.64
C ALA A 9 34.17 14.62 26.97
N SER A 10 33.84 15.69 27.68
CA SER A 10 32.45 16.06 27.97
C SER A 10 31.73 16.55 26.72
N LEU A 11 32.38 17.40 25.91
CA LEU A 11 31.87 17.86 24.62
C LEU A 11 31.71 16.71 23.63
N ALA A 12 32.70 15.83 23.51
CA ALA A 12 32.63 14.66 22.63
C ALA A 12 31.45 13.75 22.99
N ARG A 13 31.19 13.50 24.28
CA ARG A 13 30.02 12.74 24.73
C ARG A 13 28.71 13.45 24.39
N ALA A 14 28.62 14.77 24.61
CA ALA A 14 27.43 15.53 24.26
C ALA A 14 27.12 15.47 22.76
N PHE A 15 28.11 15.72 21.91
CA PHE A 15 27.95 15.60 20.45
C PHE A 15 27.60 14.18 20.02
N PHE A 16 28.21 13.17 20.63
CA PHE A 16 27.87 11.78 20.36
C PHE A 16 26.39 11.50 20.64
N TYR A 17 25.86 11.92 21.79
CA TYR A 17 24.44 11.73 22.10
C TYR A 17 23.51 12.53 21.18
N ILE A 18 23.89 13.75 20.80
CA ILE A 18 23.11 14.56 19.84
C ILE A 18 23.02 13.85 18.49
N VAL A 19 24.16 13.40 17.95
CA VAL A 19 24.20 12.69 16.66
C VAL A 19 23.45 11.36 16.76
N LEU A 20 23.63 10.61 17.85
CA LEU A 20 22.95 9.34 18.07
C LEU A 20 21.42 9.53 18.10
N LEU A 21 20.92 10.52 18.83
CA LEU A 21 19.49 10.84 18.87
C LEU A 21 18.96 11.29 17.51
N SER A 22 19.74 12.10 16.77
CA SER A 22 19.38 12.54 15.42
C SER A 22 19.25 11.36 14.45
N ILE A 23 20.22 10.43 14.45
CA ILE A 23 20.19 9.23 13.61
C ILE A 23 19.02 8.33 14.00
N LEU A 24 18.79 8.09 15.29
CA LEU A 24 17.68 7.25 15.74
C LEU A 24 16.32 7.86 15.34
N SER A 25 16.12 9.16 15.56
CA SER A 25 14.89 9.84 15.17
C SER A 25 14.65 9.78 13.67
N THR A 26 15.68 10.06 12.87
CA THR A 26 15.59 10.02 11.41
C THR A 26 15.37 8.59 10.91
N GLY A 27 16.07 7.62 11.49
CA GLY A 27 15.91 6.20 11.17
C GLY A 27 14.48 5.71 11.43
N ILE A 28 13.91 6.05 12.59
CA ILE A 28 12.50 5.74 12.90
C ILE A 28 11.56 6.42 11.90
N ALA A 29 11.79 7.70 11.58
CA ALA A 29 10.97 8.41 10.60
C ALA A 29 11.01 7.76 9.21
N LEU A 30 12.18 7.33 8.74
CA LEU A 30 12.34 6.63 7.47
C LEU A 30 11.68 5.25 7.48
N LEU A 31 11.80 4.49 8.57
CA LEU A 31 11.13 3.20 8.72
C LEU A 31 9.61 3.36 8.70
N THR A 32 9.08 4.35 9.42
CA THR A 32 7.66 4.68 9.41
C THR A 32 7.19 5.12 8.02
N LEU A 33 7.99 5.92 7.31
CA LEU A 33 7.65 6.33 5.94
C LEU A 33 7.61 5.12 4.98
N ALA A 34 8.57 4.22 5.10
CA ALA A 34 8.61 2.99 4.32
C ALA A 34 7.41 2.07 4.62
N SER A 35 6.94 1.99 5.88
CA SER A 35 5.71 1.27 6.21
C SER A 35 4.47 1.97 5.65
N SER A 36 4.40 3.31 5.69
CA SER A 36 3.27 4.06 5.13
C SER A 36 3.05 3.81 3.63
N LEU A 37 4.10 3.52 2.86
CA LEU A 37 3.96 3.13 1.45
C LEU A 37 3.21 1.79 1.30
N ARG A 38 3.49 0.83 2.19
CA ARG A 38 2.78 -0.47 2.22
C ARG A 38 1.34 -0.28 2.69
N ASP A 39 1.12 0.63 3.64
CA ASP A 39 -0.21 0.97 4.14
C ASP A 39 -1.07 1.64 3.05
N ALA A 40 -0.48 2.51 2.22
CA ALA A 40 -1.18 3.12 1.08
C ALA A 40 -1.65 2.07 0.05
N GLU A 41 -0.83 1.06 -0.24
CA GLU A 41 -1.22 -0.06 -1.10
C GLU A 41 -2.36 -0.88 -0.47
N ALA A 42 -2.27 -1.17 0.83
CA ALA A 42 -3.31 -1.88 1.55
C ALA A 42 -4.65 -1.12 1.54
N ILE A 43 -4.62 0.21 1.69
CA ILE A 43 -5.80 1.07 1.59
C ILE A 43 -6.38 1.03 0.18
N ASN A 44 -5.56 1.06 -0.87
CA ASN A 44 -6.01 0.97 -2.25
C ASN A 44 -6.71 -0.38 -2.54
N ILE A 45 -6.12 -1.49 -2.07
CA ILE A 45 -6.73 -2.83 -2.19
C ILE A 45 -8.08 -2.85 -1.45
N ALA A 46 -8.13 -2.39 -0.20
CA ALA A 46 -9.36 -2.29 0.58
C ALA A 46 -10.43 -1.41 -0.11
N GLY A 47 -10.01 -0.32 -0.76
CA GLY A 47 -10.87 0.54 -1.57
C GLY A 47 -11.46 -0.20 -2.77
N SER A 48 -10.63 -0.90 -3.55
CA SER A 48 -11.09 -1.70 -4.69
C SER A 48 -12.02 -2.86 -4.28
N LEU A 49 -11.83 -3.44 -3.09
CA LEU A 49 -12.73 -4.47 -2.55
C LEU A 49 -14.13 -3.91 -2.32
N ARG A 50 -14.27 -2.68 -1.80
CA ARG A 50 -15.60 -2.04 -1.69
C ARG A 50 -16.27 -1.88 -3.06
N MET A 51 -15.52 -1.48 -4.08
CA MET A 51 -16.05 -1.36 -5.45
C MET A 51 -16.46 -2.72 -6.03
N GLN A 52 -15.64 -3.75 -5.83
CA GLN A 52 -15.97 -5.11 -6.28
C GLN A 52 -17.20 -5.69 -5.55
N SER A 53 -17.41 -5.35 -4.27
CA SER A 53 -18.62 -5.75 -3.53
C SER A 53 -19.89 -5.18 -4.17
N TYR A 54 -19.88 -3.90 -4.60
CA TYR A 54 -21.02 -3.31 -5.31
C TYR A 54 -21.27 -4.01 -6.65
N ARG A 55 -20.22 -4.28 -7.43
CA ARG A 55 -20.34 -5.00 -8.70
C ARG A 55 -20.96 -6.38 -8.52
N LEU A 56 -20.55 -7.14 -7.50
CA LEU A 56 -21.15 -8.44 -7.19
C LEU A 56 -22.64 -8.34 -6.87
N GLY A 57 -23.06 -7.30 -6.13
CA GLY A 57 -24.47 -7.04 -5.86
C GLY A 57 -25.25 -6.74 -7.15
N TYR A 58 -24.68 -5.94 -8.04
CA TYR A 58 -25.27 -5.63 -9.35
C TYR A 58 -25.36 -6.86 -10.25
N ASP A 59 -24.30 -7.69 -10.31
CA ASP A 59 -24.30 -8.94 -11.08
C ASP A 59 -25.36 -9.92 -10.59
N LEU A 60 -25.55 -10.01 -9.26
CA LEU A 60 -26.62 -10.80 -8.67
C LEU A 60 -28.00 -10.30 -9.08
N GLN A 61 -28.21 -8.98 -9.06
CA GLN A 61 -29.51 -8.38 -9.36
C GLN A 61 -29.85 -8.43 -10.86
N SER A 62 -28.85 -8.30 -11.73
CA SER A 62 -29.00 -8.35 -13.19
C SER A 62 -29.01 -9.78 -13.76
N GLY A 63 -28.74 -10.80 -12.95
CA GLY A 63 -28.58 -12.18 -13.43
C GLY A 63 -27.35 -12.34 -14.34
N SER A 64 -26.31 -11.54 -14.11
CA SER A 64 -25.12 -11.47 -14.96
C SER A 64 -24.40 -12.82 -15.04
N PRO A 65 -24.06 -13.30 -16.26
CA PRO A 65 -23.27 -14.52 -16.42
C PRO A 65 -21.84 -14.38 -15.89
N GLN A 66 -21.39 -13.14 -15.63
CA GLN A 66 -20.04 -12.86 -15.12
C GLN A 66 -19.92 -13.01 -13.59
N LEU A 67 -21.03 -13.20 -12.87
CA LEU A 67 -21.07 -13.23 -11.40
C LEU A 67 -20.01 -14.15 -10.78
N ASN A 68 -19.85 -15.35 -11.33
CA ASN A 68 -18.87 -16.31 -10.81
C ASN A 68 -17.42 -15.89 -11.06
N ALA A 69 -17.14 -15.27 -12.21
CA ALA A 69 -15.81 -14.74 -12.52
C ALA A 69 -15.47 -13.56 -11.59
N HIS A 70 -16.40 -12.64 -11.38
CA HIS A 70 -16.22 -11.51 -10.47
C HIS A 70 -16.09 -11.97 -9.01
N ARG A 71 -16.75 -13.06 -8.61
CA ARG A 71 -16.60 -13.66 -7.28
C ARG A 71 -15.21 -14.24 -7.07
N GLN A 72 -14.66 -14.93 -8.07
CA GLN A 72 -13.30 -15.47 -8.00
C GLN A 72 -12.25 -14.35 -7.90
N LEU A 73 -12.41 -13.28 -8.67
CA LEU A 73 -11.52 -12.11 -8.58
C LEU A 73 -11.60 -11.44 -7.20
N PHE A 74 -12.80 -11.32 -6.64
CA PHE A 74 -13.00 -10.79 -5.30
C PHE A 74 -12.31 -11.66 -4.24
N GLN A 75 -12.45 -13.00 -4.33
CA GLN A 75 -11.78 -13.94 -3.43
C GLN A 75 -10.26 -13.88 -3.54
N GLN A 76 -9.71 -13.71 -4.75
CA GLN A 76 -8.27 -13.55 -4.96
C GLN A 76 -7.76 -12.24 -4.33
N ALA A 77 -8.50 -11.14 -4.48
CA ALA A 77 -8.15 -9.86 -3.85
C ALA A 77 -8.22 -9.91 -2.32
N LEU A 78 -9.16 -10.67 -1.74
CA LEU A 78 -9.26 -10.92 -0.30
C LEU A 78 -8.11 -11.79 0.24
N ALA A 79 -7.75 -12.86 -0.47
CA ALA A 79 -6.71 -13.80 -0.06
C ALA A 79 -5.29 -13.22 -0.19
N PHE A 80 -5.11 -12.17 -0.98
CA PHE A 80 -3.82 -11.53 -1.26
C PHE A 80 -3.34 -10.59 -0.13
N THR A 81 -3.90 -10.68 1.08
CA THR A 81 -3.40 -9.95 2.25
C THR A 81 -2.06 -10.53 2.74
N GLY A 82 -0.97 -10.26 2.00
CA GLY A 82 0.38 -10.61 2.41
C GLY A 82 1.44 -10.52 1.29
N ILE A 83 2.27 -9.47 1.34
CA ILE A 83 3.66 -9.42 0.85
C ILE A 83 3.94 -10.15 -0.49
N ASN A 84 3.60 -9.53 -1.62
CA ASN A 84 4.46 -9.45 -2.82
C ASN A 84 3.71 -8.76 -3.98
N GLN A 85 4.25 -7.59 -4.35
CA GLN A 85 4.08 -6.81 -5.58
C GLN A 85 3.06 -7.28 -6.66
N SER A 86 2.25 -6.31 -7.08
CA SER A 86 1.67 -6.17 -8.43
C SER A 86 0.29 -6.81 -8.69
N GLN A 87 -0.73 -6.37 -7.96
CA GLN A 87 -2.11 -6.50 -8.44
C GLN A 87 -2.50 -5.30 -9.31
N ARG A 88 -2.12 -5.40 -10.60
CA ARG A 88 -2.83 -4.76 -11.72
C ARG A 88 -4.27 -5.32 -11.83
N LEU A 89 -5.08 -5.14 -10.79
CA LEU A 89 -6.48 -5.59 -10.76
C LEU A 89 -7.49 -4.44 -10.65
N VAL A 90 -7.01 -3.19 -10.76
CA VAL A 90 -7.82 -2.10 -11.28
C VAL A 90 -7.49 -2.03 -12.77
N CYS A 91 -8.25 -2.80 -13.56
CA CYS A 91 -8.17 -2.92 -15.02
C CYS A 91 -6.74 -3.15 -15.54
N ALA A 92 -6.41 -4.37 -15.92
CA ALA A 92 -5.23 -4.64 -16.73
C ALA A 92 -5.29 -3.78 -18.01
N ARG A 93 -4.64 -2.62 -17.96
CA ARG A 93 -4.30 -1.74 -19.09
C ARG A 93 -3.51 -2.61 -20.07
N GLY A 94 -4.22 -3.19 -21.04
CA GLY A 94 -3.69 -4.10 -22.06
C GLY A 94 -4.20 -5.55 -22.05
N SER A 95 -5.21 -5.92 -21.25
CA SER A 95 -5.83 -7.26 -21.41
C SER A 95 -6.67 -7.30 -22.69
N LYS A 96 -6.29 -8.15 -23.65
CA LYS A 96 -7.06 -8.47 -24.86
C LYS A 96 -8.32 -9.31 -24.56
N ASN A 97 -8.79 -9.31 -23.31
CA ASN A 97 -10.03 -9.94 -22.93
C ASN A 97 -11.17 -8.95 -23.20
N PRO A 98 -12.07 -9.22 -24.17
CA PRO A 98 -13.09 -8.25 -24.61
C PRO A 98 -14.05 -7.82 -23.50
N LEU A 99 -14.09 -8.54 -22.38
CA LEU A 99 -14.94 -8.24 -21.22
C LEU A 99 -14.39 -7.08 -20.35
N CYS A 100 -13.08 -6.80 -20.38
CA CYS A 100 -12.49 -5.63 -19.68
C CYS A 100 -12.63 -4.33 -20.47
N ALA A 101 -12.86 -4.39 -21.78
CA ALA A 101 -12.89 -3.22 -22.65
C ALA A 101 -14.18 -2.39 -22.51
N SER A 102 -15.33 -3.02 -22.26
CA SER A 102 -16.60 -2.30 -22.16
C SER A 102 -16.77 -1.49 -20.87
N GLU A 103 -16.11 -1.87 -19.76
CA GLU A 103 -16.27 -1.15 -18.47
C GLU A 103 -15.31 0.04 -18.29
N CYS A 104 -14.20 0.09 -19.03
CA CYS A 104 -13.29 1.24 -18.99
C CYS A 104 -13.84 2.48 -19.74
N GLN A 105 -14.84 2.31 -20.61
CA GLN A 105 -15.38 3.41 -21.41
C GLN A 105 -16.42 4.25 -20.64
N LEU A 106 -17.00 3.75 -19.54
CA LEU A 106 -18.05 4.47 -18.81
C LEU A 106 -17.53 5.43 -17.71
N ALA A 107 -16.22 5.41 -17.40
CA ALA A 107 -15.65 6.22 -16.33
C ALA A 107 -14.75 7.37 -16.83
N GLY A 108 -14.81 7.69 -18.13
CA GLY A 108 -13.91 8.65 -18.80
C GLY A 108 -14.60 9.65 -19.72
N ASP A 109 -15.91 9.85 -19.59
CA ASP A 109 -16.65 10.95 -20.21
C ASP A 109 -17.26 11.82 -19.11
N GLU A 110 -16.40 12.54 -18.37
CA GLU A 110 -16.51 13.97 -17.97
C GLU A 110 -15.12 14.49 -17.56
#